data_AF-A0A2J8KQE2-F1
#
_entry.id   AF-A0A2J8KQE2-F1
#
_cell.length_a   1.000
_cell.length_b   1.000
_cell.length_c   1.000
_cell.angle_alpha   90.00
_cell.angle_beta   90.00
_cell.angle_gamma   90.00
#
_symmetry.space_group_name_H-M   'P 1'
#
loop_
_entity.id
_entity.type
_entity.pdbx_description
1 polymer ?
#
loop_
_entity_poly.entity_id
_entity_poly.type
_entity_poly.pdbx_seq_one_letter_code
_entity_poly.pdbx_strand_id
1 'polypeptide(L)'
;MSVDPMTYEAQFFGFTPQTCMLRIYIAFQDYLFEVMQAVEQVILKKLDGIPDCDISPVQIRKCTEKFLCFMKGHFDNLFSKMEQLFLQLILRIPSNILLPEDKCKETPYSEEDFQHLQKEIEQLQ
;
A
#
# COMPACT_ATOMS: atom_id res chain seq x y z
N MET A 1 -17.09 7.41 -0.20
CA MET A 1 -17.11 6.32 -1.20
C MET A 1 -17.14 5.01 -0.43
N SER A 2 -18.09 4.11 -0.69
CA SER A 2 -18.10 2.79 -0.06
C SER A 2 -16.91 2.01 -0.63
N VAL A 3 -15.81 1.98 0.11
CA VAL A 3 -14.61 1.25 -0.28
C VAL A 3 -14.95 -0.23 -0.13
N ASP A 4 -14.92 -0.98 -1.23
CA ASP A 4 -14.91 -2.44 -1.20
C ASP A 4 -13.78 -2.87 -0.24
N PRO A 5 -14.10 -3.51 0.90
CA PRO A 5 -13.10 -3.82 1.90
C PRO A 5 -12.15 -4.94 1.46
N MET A 6 -12.39 -5.59 0.32
CA MET A 6 -11.55 -6.68 -0.23
C MET A 6 -11.28 -7.77 0.82
N THR A 7 -12.32 -8.17 1.55
CA THR A 7 -12.22 -9.13 2.67
C THR A 7 -11.78 -10.51 2.20
N TYR A 8 -12.15 -10.89 0.98
CA TYR A 8 -11.76 -12.17 0.39
C TYR A 8 -10.26 -12.21 0.11
N GLU A 9 -9.75 -11.14 -0.48
CA GLU A 9 -8.32 -10.95 -0.70
C GLU A 9 -7.57 -10.85 0.63
N ALA A 10 -8.14 -10.18 1.64
CA ALA A 10 -7.53 -10.11 2.95
C ALA A 10 -7.38 -11.48 3.64
N GLN A 11 -8.36 -12.38 3.46
CA GLN A 11 -8.26 -13.75 3.94
C GLN A 11 -7.08 -14.50 3.28
N PHE A 12 -6.89 -14.31 1.97
CA PHE A 12 -5.80 -14.92 1.24
C PHE A 12 -4.42 -14.34 1.57
N PHE A 13 -4.30 -13.01 1.59
CA PHE A 13 -3.02 -12.34 1.76
C PHE A 13 -2.58 -12.21 3.24
N GLY A 14 -3.51 -12.36 4.18
CA GLY A 14 -3.27 -12.09 5.61
C GLY A 14 -3.13 -10.60 5.95
N PHE A 15 -3.39 -9.71 4.98
CA PHE A 15 -3.43 -8.26 5.14
C PHE A 15 -4.45 -7.67 4.17
N THR A 16 -4.99 -6.49 4.47
CA THR A 16 -5.88 -5.81 3.52
C THR A 16 -5.07 -5.15 2.40
N PRO A 17 -5.43 -5.32 1.12
CA PRO A 17 -4.74 -4.68 -0.01
C PRO A 17 -4.56 -3.17 0.17
N GLN A 18 -5.54 -2.49 0.75
CA GLN A 18 -5.49 -1.05 1.06
C GLN A 18 -4.40 -0.72 2.07
N THR A 19 -4.19 -1.56 3.10
CA THR A 19 -3.09 -1.37 4.07
C THR A 19 -1.73 -1.55 3.41
N CYS A 20 -1.60 -2.50 2.48
CA CYS A 20 -0.37 -2.68 1.69
C CYS A 20 -0.04 -1.40 0.91
N MET A 21 -1.02 -0.86 0.17
CA MET A 21 -0.84 0.38 -0.58
C MET A 21 -0.51 1.56 0.32
N LEU A 22 -1.22 1.74 1.44
CA LEU A 22 -0.92 2.79 2.41
C LEU A 22 0.52 2.71 2.94
N ARG A 23 1.03 1.52 3.23
CA ARG A 23 2.42 1.34 3.70
C ARG A 23 3.44 1.70 2.62
N ILE A 24 3.19 1.37 1.35
CA ILE A 24 4.05 1.77 0.23
C ILE A 24 4.06 3.29 0.09
N TYR A 25 2.89 3.92 0.17
CA TYR A 25 2.75 5.37 0.11
C TYR A 25 3.57 6.06 1.20
N ILE A 26 3.40 5.65 2.45
CA ILE A 26 4.12 6.21 3.60
C ILE A 26 5.62 6.00 3.46
N ALA A 27 6.06 4.78 3.11
CA ALA A 27 7.47 4.49 2.93
C ALA A 27 8.10 5.42 1.88
N PHE A 28 7.43 5.67 0.75
CA PHE A 28 7.92 6.61 -0.25
C PHE A 28 8.01 8.04 0.29
N GLN A 29 7.02 8.50 1.05
CA GLN A 29 7.04 9.83 1.64
C GLN A 29 8.19 10.01 2.63
N ASP A 30 8.46 9.00 3.46
CA ASP A 30 9.57 9.00 4.41
C ASP A 30 10.91 9.09 3.68
N TYR A 31 11.14 8.24 2.67
CA TYR A 31 12.37 8.29 1.87
C TYR A 31 12.53 9.59 1.10
N LEU A 32 11.44 10.14 0.54
CA LEU A 32 11.51 11.43 -0.15
C LEU A 32 11.93 12.54 0.82
N PHE A 33 11.44 12.53 2.06
CA PHE A 33 11.83 13.51 3.07
C PHE A 33 13.31 13.35 3.47
N GLU A 34 13.76 12.13 3.74
CA GLU A 34 15.17 11.84 4.08
C GLU A 34 16.12 12.28 2.96
N VAL A 35 15.80 11.95 1.71
CA VAL A 35 16.62 12.36 0.55
C VAL A 35 16.64 13.87 0.41
N MET A 36 15.51 14.55 0.56
CA MET A 36 15.46 16.01 0.46
C MET A 36 16.27 16.70 1.57
N GLN A 37 16.26 16.15 2.79
CA GLN A 37 17.11 16.63 3.87
C GLN A 37 18.60 16.43 3.54
N ALA A 38 18.98 15.28 2.99
CA ALA A 38 20.36 15.02 2.57
C ALA A 38 20.80 15.99 1.47
N VAL A 39 19.94 16.26 0.48
CA VAL A 39 20.19 17.24 -0.59
C VAL A 39 20.42 18.63 -0.02
N GLU A 40 19.56 19.11 0.89
CA GLU A 40 19.72 20.41 1.55
C GLU A 40 21.07 20.52 2.26
N GLN A 41 21.45 19.49 3.01
CA GLN A 41 22.73 19.44 3.73
C GLN A 41 23.94 19.46 2.80
N VAL A 42 23.86 18.77 1.66
CA VAL A 42 24.93 18.79 0.65
C VAL A 42 25.06 20.17 0.03
N ILE A 43 23.94 20.84 -0.30
CA ILE A 43 23.95 22.20 -0.86
C ILE A 43 24.60 23.17 0.12
N LEU A 44 24.20 23.15 1.39
CA LEU A 44 24.77 24.01 2.44
C LEU A 44 26.29 23.82 2.57
N LYS A 45 26.75 22.57 2.70
CA LYS A 45 28.19 22.26 2.80
C LYS A 45 28.99 22.70 1.58
N LYS A 46 28.39 22.69 0.39
CA LYS A 46 29.07 23.13 -0.83
C LYS A 46 29.18 24.65 -0.90
N LEU A 47 28.19 25.37 -0.38
CA LEU A 47 28.19 26.84 -0.36
C LEU A 47 29.17 27.42 0.66
N ASP A 48 29.37 26.75 1.81
CA ASP A 48 30.40 27.15 2.78
C ASP A 48 31.82 27.17 2.17
N GLY A 49 32.05 26.42 1.10
CA GLY A 49 33.32 26.38 0.37
C GLY A 49 33.48 27.44 -0.73
N ILE A 50 32.46 28.29 -0.97
CA ILE A 50 32.47 29.29 -2.04
C ILE A 50 32.54 30.70 -1.41
N PRO A 51 33.68 31.40 -1.52
CA PRO A 51 33.78 32.78 -1.07
C PRO A 51 32.85 33.69 -1.91
N ASP A 52 32.34 34.76 -1.28
CA ASP A 52 31.43 35.77 -1.88
C ASP A 52 30.08 35.23 -2.39
N CYS A 53 29.56 34.15 -1.80
CA CYS A 53 28.22 33.65 -2.13
C CYS A 53 27.11 34.39 -1.34
N ASP A 54 26.25 35.12 -2.04
CA ASP A 54 25.09 35.83 -1.46
C ASP A 54 23.88 34.93 -1.13
N ILE A 55 24.02 33.61 -1.20
CA ILE A 55 22.92 32.66 -0.96
C ILE A 55 22.84 32.35 0.53
N SER A 56 21.74 32.77 1.16
CA SER A 56 21.48 32.46 2.57
C SER A 56 20.95 31.03 2.77
N PRO A 57 21.23 30.40 3.94
CA PRO A 57 20.62 29.12 4.32
C PRO A 57 19.09 29.11 4.28
N VAL A 58 18.46 30.24 4.60
CA VAL A 58 17.00 30.40 4.59
C VAL A 58 16.44 30.31 3.17
N GLN A 59 17.13 30.88 2.17
CA GLN A 59 16.71 30.77 0.77
C GLN A 59 16.80 29.33 0.27
N ILE A 60 17.86 28.61 0.63
CA ILE A 60 18.03 27.20 0.27
C ILE A 60 16.88 26.37 0.85
N ARG A 61 16.62 26.53 2.15
CA ARG A 61 15.53 25.82 2.83
C ARG A 61 14.17 26.09 2.19
N LYS A 62 13.88 27.36 1.85
CA LYS A 62 12.64 27.71 1.16
C LYS A 62 12.54 27.04 -0.22
N CYS A 63 13.66 26.94 -0.94
CA CYS A 63 13.72 26.27 -2.24
C CYS A 63 13.56 24.75 -2.12
N THR A 64 14.24 24.11 -1.16
CA THR A 64 14.15 22.65 -0.93
C THR A 64 12.77 22.25 -0.44
N GLU A 65 12.14 23.02 0.46
CA GLU A 65 10.75 22.82 0.88
C GLU A 65 9.77 22.96 -0.29
N LYS A 66 9.94 23.98 -1.14
CA LYS A 66 9.10 24.15 -2.34
C LYS A 66 9.24 22.97 -3.30
N PHE A 67 10.46 22.49 -3.51
CA PHE A 67 10.72 21.32 -4.37
C PHE A 67 10.16 20.03 -3.76
N LEU A 68 10.29 19.83 -2.45
CA LEU A 68 9.68 18.71 -1.73
C LEU A 68 8.16 18.69 -1.92
N CYS A 69 7.49 19.83 -1.75
CA CYS A 69 6.05 19.94 -1.98
C CYS A 69 5.66 19.61 -3.42
N PHE A 70 6.45 20.07 -4.40
CA PHE A 70 6.26 19.73 -5.81
C PHE A 70 6.39 18.22 -6.06
N MET A 71 7.43 17.59 -5.52
CA MET A 71 7.67 16.15 -5.65
C MET A 71 6.57 15.32 -4.98
N LYS A 72 6.09 15.72 -3.80
CA LYS A 72 4.96 15.07 -3.12
C LYS A 72 3.71 15.10 -3.98
N GLY A 73 3.31 16.27 -4.49
CA GLY A 73 2.13 16.38 -5.35
C GLY A 73 2.27 15.59 -6.66
N HIS A 74 3.47 15.52 -7.22
CA HIS A 74 3.71 14.68 -8.41
C HIS A 74 3.60 13.19 -8.08
N PHE A 75 4.15 12.77 -6.94
CA PHE A 75 4.04 11.40 -6.47
C PHE A 75 2.59 11.00 -6.19
N ASP A 76 1.80 11.83 -5.51
CA ASP A 76 0.39 11.55 -5.21
C ASP A 76 -0.39 11.20 -6.50
N ASN A 77 -0.20 11.99 -7.55
CA ASN A 77 -0.85 11.76 -8.85
C ASN A 77 -0.44 10.44 -9.53
N LEU A 78 0.84 10.06 -9.41
CA LEU A 78 1.34 8.80 -9.95
C LEU A 78 0.91 7.61 -9.10
N PHE A 79 0.98 7.77 -7.78
CA PHE A 79 0.63 6.75 -6.81
C PHE A 79 -0.83 6.36 -6.93
N SER A 80 -1.76 7.32 -7.11
CA SER A 80 -3.18 6.98 -7.31
C SER A 80 -3.41 6.05 -8.51
N LYS A 81 -2.66 6.23 -9.61
CA LYS A 81 -2.76 5.34 -10.79
C LYS A 81 -2.16 3.96 -10.50
N MET A 82 -1.02 3.94 -9.83
CA MET A 82 -0.37 2.69 -9.42
C MET A 82 -1.26 1.91 -8.44
N GLU A 83 -1.83 2.58 -7.45
CA GLU A 83 -2.76 2.01 -6.48
C GLU A 83 -3.95 1.35 -7.16
N GLN A 84 -4.60 2.05 -8.09
CA GLN A 84 -5.71 1.46 -8.86
C GLN A 84 -5.29 0.20 -9.61
N LEU A 85 -4.12 0.22 -10.27
CA LEU A 85 -3.61 -0.92 -11.01
C LEU A 85 -3.31 -2.11 -10.09
N PHE A 86 -2.68 -1.87 -8.94
CA PHE A 86 -2.38 -2.90 -7.95
C PHE A 86 -3.68 -3.52 -7.42
N LEU A 87 -4.63 -2.70 -6.99
CA LEU A 87 -5.90 -3.18 -6.43
C LEU A 87 -6.79 -3.90 -7.45
N GLN A 88 -6.64 -3.64 -8.74
CA GLN A 88 -7.46 -4.26 -9.78
C GLN A 88 -6.81 -5.50 -10.40
N LEU A 89 -5.49 -5.51 -10.58
CA LEU A 89 -4.81 -6.53 -11.39
C LEU A 89 -3.87 -7.43 -10.57
N ILE A 90 -3.35 -6.96 -9.44
CA ILE A 90 -2.31 -7.67 -8.67
C ILE A 90 -2.87 -8.22 -7.37
N LEU A 91 -3.57 -7.39 -6.61
CA LEU A 91 -4.09 -7.69 -5.29
C LEU A 91 -5.58 -8.06 -5.33
N ARG A 92 -6.09 -8.49 -6.48
CA ARG A 92 -7.48 -8.90 -6.66
C ARG A 92 -7.56 -10.38 -6.97
N ILE A 93 -8.47 -11.08 -6.29
CA ILE A 93 -8.76 -12.46 -6.62
C ILE A 93 -9.89 -12.46 -7.66
N PRO A 94 -9.73 -13.16 -8.80
CA PRO A 94 -10.80 -13.34 -9.76
C PRO A 94 -12.03 -13.99 -9.12
N SER A 95 -13.23 -13.51 -9.45
CA SER A 95 -14.48 -14.00 -8.85
C SER A 95 -14.79 -15.48 -9.13
N ASN A 96 -14.12 -16.08 -10.10
CA ASN A 96 -14.24 -17.49 -10.45
C ASN A 96 -13.24 -18.40 -9.72
N ILE A 97 -12.45 -17.87 -8.78
CA ILE A 97 -11.48 -18.63 -7.99
C ILE A 97 -11.97 -18.71 -6.55
N LEU A 98 -12.08 -19.94 -6.06
CA LEU A 98 -12.32 -20.22 -4.65
C LEU A 98 -10.99 -20.38 -3.92
N LEU A 99 -10.93 -19.81 -2.72
CA LEU A 99 -9.85 -20.05 -1.79
C LEU A 99 -9.86 -21.49 -1.27
N PRO A 100 -8.71 -22.01 -0.81
CA PRO A 100 -8.62 -23.37 -0.28
C PRO A 100 -9.65 -23.66 0.81
N GLU A 101 -9.97 -22.68 1.66
CA GLU A 101 -10.95 -22.82 2.75
C GLU A 101 -12.39 -22.95 2.22
N ASP A 102 -12.66 -22.48 1.01
CA ASP A 102 -13.98 -22.50 0.37
C ASP A 102 -14.16 -23.63 -0.64
N LYS A 103 -13.15 -24.50 -0.84
CA LYS A 103 -13.24 -25.63 -1.77
C LYS A 103 -14.42 -26.55 -1.50
N CYS A 104 -14.85 -26.67 -0.25
CA CYS A 104 -16.04 -27.44 0.12
C CYS A 104 -17.35 -26.91 -0.50
N LYS A 105 -17.35 -25.66 -0.98
CA LYS A 105 -18.48 -25.02 -1.69
C LYS A 105 -18.48 -25.30 -3.19
N GLU A 106 -17.41 -25.89 -3.73
CA GLU A 106 -17.27 -26.18 -5.16
C GLU A 106 -18.23 -27.31 -5.60
N THR A 107 -18.49 -28.26 -4.70
CA THR A 107 -19.52 -29.29 -4.85
C THR A 107 -20.75 -28.93 -4.02
N PRO A 108 -21.96 -28.89 -4.61
CA PRO A 108 -23.17 -28.72 -3.83
C PRO A 108 -23.32 -29.88 -2.85
N TYR A 109 -23.42 -29.54 -1.56
CA TYR A 109 -23.68 -30.52 -0.50
C TYR A 109 -25.07 -31.14 -0.71
N SER A 110 -25.17 -32.46 -0.70
CA SER A 110 -26.45 -33.14 -0.70
C SER A 110 -27.08 -33.12 0.70
N GLU A 111 -28.40 -33.30 0.79
CA GLU A 111 -29.09 -33.49 2.08
C GLU A 111 -28.52 -34.69 2.86
N GLU A 112 -28.07 -35.73 2.15
CA GLU A 112 -27.50 -36.94 2.72
C GLU A 112 -26.13 -36.66 3.37
N ASP A 113 -25.27 -35.88 2.70
CA ASP A 113 -23.97 -35.46 3.23
C ASP A 113 -24.14 -34.61 4.51
N PHE A 114 -25.15 -33.75 4.55
CA PHE A 114 -25.45 -32.93 5.72
C PHE A 114 -25.93 -33.78 6.92
N GLN A 115 -26.78 -34.78 6.68
CA GLN A 115 -27.21 -35.72 7.71
C GLN A 115 -26.03 -36.56 8.24
N HIS A 116 -25.08 -36.90 7.37
CA HIS A 116 -23.89 -37.65 7.76
C HIS A 116 -22.98 -36.83 8.68
N LEU A 117 -22.78 -35.54 8.36
CA LEU A 117 -22.06 -34.59 9.22
C LEU A 117 -22.73 -34.38 10.57
N GLN A 118 -24.07 -34.25 10.62
CA GLN A 118 -24.81 -34.14 11.89
C GLN A 118 -24.55 -35.34 12.80
N LYS A 119 -24.56 -36.57 12.25
CA LYS A 119 -24.26 -37.78 13.02
C LYS A 119 -22.82 -37.83 13.52
N GLU A 120 -21.84 -37.38 12.73
CA GLU A 120 -20.45 -37.28 13.18
C GLU A 120 -20.31 -36.30 14.34
N ILE A 121 -20.97 -35.14 14.27
CA ILE A 121 -20.93 -34.14 15.35
C ILE A 121 -21.52 -34.72 16.65
N GLU A 122 -22.64 -35.44 16.56
CA GLU A 122 -23.26 -36.11 17.72
C GLU A 122 -22.36 -37.19 18.35
N GLN A 123 -21.50 -37.84 17.59
CA GLN A 123 -20.55 -38.85 18.11
C GLN A 123 -19.29 -38.26 18.75
N LEU A 124 -18.99 -37.00 18.45
CA LEU A 124 -17.82 -36.28 18.97
C LEU A 124 -18.11 -35.45 20.23
N GLN A 125 -19.38 -35.32 20.63
CA GLN A 125 -19.84 -34.71 21.89
C GLN A 125 -19.92 -35.73 23.02
#